data_AF-A0A7I9VFK3-F1
#
_entry.id   AF-A0A7I9VFK3-F1
#
_cell.length_a   1.000
_cell.length_b   1.000
_cell.length_c   1.000
_cell.angle_alpha   90.00
_cell.angle_beta   90.00
_cell.angle_gamma   90.00
#
_symmetry.space_group_name_H-M   'P 1'
#
loop_
_entity.id
_entity.type
_entity.pdbx_description
1 polymer ?
#
loop_
_entity_poly.entity_id
_entity_poly.type
_entity_poly.pdbx_seq_one_letter_code
_entity_poly.pdbx_strand_id
1 'polypeptide(L)'
;MTQQPTPDTIRAVAAAISRAEIHDDRMTSDPARLRVWAETCQPHGITDTALACRAVDEHYTRPDADTLRVGTFVGTYRRLRAIDAEADKGSAVAALPAGDPQSGGLPIAAEGEPVWAAYDQHGAIDLPCETCGAGEREACVNLSTKLTRKIPCTSRTAHGYRKARR
;
A
#
# COMPACT_ATOMS: atom_id res chain seq x y z
N MET A 1 -23.58 -3.57 22.98
CA MET A 1 -24.47 -3.10 21.90
C MET A 1 -24.11 -3.86 20.63
N THR A 2 -24.94 -4.80 20.19
CA THR A 2 -24.76 -5.46 18.90
C THR A 2 -25.14 -4.47 17.81
N GLN A 3 -24.16 -4.00 17.04
CA GLN A 3 -24.45 -3.23 15.82
C GLN A 3 -25.19 -4.14 14.84
N GLN A 4 -26.28 -3.65 14.27
CA GLN A 4 -26.95 -4.36 13.19
C GLN A 4 -25.99 -4.50 11.99
N PRO A 5 -25.94 -5.67 11.33
CA PRO A 5 -25.12 -5.86 10.14
C PRO A 5 -25.55 -4.93 9.01
N THR A 6 -24.60 -4.36 8.28
CA THR A 6 -24.93 -3.58 7.08
C THR A 6 -25.42 -4.48 5.95
N PRO A 7 -26.16 -3.94 4.96
CA PRO A 7 -26.55 -4.69 3.77
C PRO A 7 -25.37 -5.34 3.04
N ASP A 8 -24.21 -4.68 3.02
CA ASP A 8 -23.01 -5.18 2.35
C ASP A 8 -22.42 -6.39 3.07
N THR A 9 -22.35 -6.32 4.41
CA THR A 9 -21.94 -7.46 5.24
C THR A 9 -22.88 -8.66 5.03
N ILE A 10 -24.19 -8.40 4.99
CA ILE A 10 -25.19 -9.46 4.74
C ILE A 10 -24.96 -10.10 3.37
N ARG A 11 -24.72 -9.31 2.30
CA ARG A 11 -24.47 -9.84 0.96
C ARG A 11 -23.19 -10.67 0.90
N ALA A 12 -22.10 -10.20 1.49
CA ALA A 12 -20.84 -10.93 1.52
C ALA A 12 -20.96 -12.26 2.28
N VAL A 13 -21.63 -12.24 3.43
CA VAL A 13 -21.90 -13.46 4.23
C VAL A 13 -22.83 -14.42 3.50
N ALA A 14 -23.89 -13.92 2.86
CA ALA A 14 -24.79 -14.76 2.08
C ALA A 14 -24.06 -15.49 0.96
N ALA A 15 -23.24 -14.77 0.20
CA ALA A 15 -22.42 -15.37 -0.84
C ALA A 15 -21.43 -16.40 -0.28
N ALA A 16 -20.78 -16.12 0.86
CA ALA A 16 -19.87 -17.06 1.49
C ALA A 16 -20.58 -18.35 1.95
N ILE A 17 -21.75 -18.25 2.59
CA ILE A 17 -22.50 -19.42 3.03
C ILE A 17 -23.00 -20.23 1.82
N SER A 18 -23.58 -19.58 0.80
CA SER A 18 -23.99 -20.26 -0.44
C SER A 18 -22.81 -20.90 -1.16
N ARG A 19 -21.62 -20.30 -1.12
CA ARG A 19 -20.40 -20.90 -1.66
C ARG A 19 -19.95 -22.10 -0.84
N ALA A 20 -20.06 -22.04 0.48
CA ALA A 20 -19.68 -23.13 1.38
C ALA A 20 -20.62 -24.34 1.24
N GLU A 21 -21.91 -24.10 0.99
CA GLU A 21 -22.93 -25.13 0.72
C GLU A 21 -22.61 -25.94 -0.56
N ILE A 22 -21.91 -25.36 -1.55
CA ILE A 22 -21.44 -26.10 -2.74
C ILE A 22 -20.35 -27.12 -2.39
N HIS A 23 -19.55 -26.85 -1.36
CA HIS A 23 -18.41 -27.69 -0.95
C HIS A 23 -18.76 -28.69 0.17
N ASP A 24 -19.72 -28.35 1.03
CA ASP A 24 -20.10 -29.15 2.20
C ASP A 24 -21.61 -29.09 2.44
N ASP A 25 -22.30 -30.22 2.21
CA ASP A 25 -23.76 -30.37 2.41
C ASP A 25 -24.22 -30.09 3.86
N ARG A 26 -23.30 -30.06 4.84
CA ARG A 26 -23.60 -29.68 6.24
C ARG A 26 -23.77 -28.16 6.41
N MET A 27 -23.31 -27.39 5.43
CA MET A 27 -23.52 -25.94 5.38
C MET A 27 -24.84 -25.63 4.70
N THR A 28 -25.70 -24.86 5.39
CA THR A 28 -27.02 -24.48 4.89
C THR A 28 -27.19 -22.97 4.94
N SER A 29 -27.75 -22.38 3.88
CA SER A 29 -28.04 -20.94 3.78
C SER A 29 -29.36 -20.52 4.46
N ASP A 30 -29.54 -20.88 5.72
CA ASP A 30 -30.74 -20.51 6.48
C ASP A 30 -30.69 -19.06 7.03
N PRO A 31 -31.84 -18.37 7.17
CA PRO A 31 -31.87 -16.98 7.62
C PRO A 31 -31.28 -16.73 9.02
N ALA A 32 -31.40 -17.69 9.93
CA ALA A 32 -30.90 -17.53 11.29
C ALA A 32 -29.36 -17.60 11.31
N ARG A 33 -28.78 -18.56 10.58
CA ARG A 33 -27.33 -18.68 10.41
C ARG A 33 -26.73 -17.47 9.71
N LEU A 34 -27.37 -17.01 8.62
CA LEU A 34 -26.97 -15.81 7.90
C LEU A 34 -26.89 -14.59 8.83
N ARG A 35 -27.91 -14.38 9.66
CA ARG A 35 -27.94 -13.27 10.63
C ARG A 35 -26.80 -13.38 11.64
N VAL A 36 -26.61 -14.55 12.25
CA VAL A 36 -25.54 -14.77 13.26
C VAL A 36 -24.15 -14.57 12.65
N TRP A 37 -23.92 -15.08 11.46
CA TRP A 37 -22.66 -14.86 10.74
C TRP A 37 -22.48 -13.39 10.40
N ALA A 38 -23.50 -12.71 9.90
CA ALA A 38 -23.44 -11.28 9.58
C ALA A 38 -23.13 -10.43 10.81
N GLU A 39 -23.75 -10.71 11.96
CA GLU A 39 -23.45 -10.05 13.24
C GLU A 39 -22.02 -10.30 13.70
N THR A 40 -21.52 -11.52 13.52
CA THR A 40 -20.13 -11.88 13.86
C THR A 40 -19.13 -11.22 12.91
N CYS A 41 -19.48 -11.09 11.64
CA CYS A 41 -18.62 -10.54 10.58
C CYS A 41 -18.59 -9.01 10.57
N GLN A 42 -19.65 -8.35 11.04
CA GLN A 42 -19.81 -6.90 11.03
C GLN A 42 -18.64 -6.15 11.71
N PRO A 43 -18.18 -6.52 12.91
CA PRO A 43 -17.03 -5.86 13.56
C PRO A 43 -15.70 -6.02 12.81
N HIS A 44 -15.61 -6.96 11.87
CA HIS A 44 -14.39 -7.25 11.12
C HIS A 44 -14.36 -6.59 9.72
N GLY A 45 -15.43 -5.90 9.34
CA GLY A 45 -15.55 -5.22 8.06
C GLY A 45 -15.47 -6.20 6.88
N ILE A 46 -16.23 -7.30 6.96
CA ILE A 46 -16.36 -8.27 5.88
C ILE A 46 -17.49 -7.81 4.98
N THR A 47 -17.15 -7.16 3.87
CA THR A 47 -18.10 -6.53 2.95
C THR A 47 -17.84 -6.90 1.49
N ASP A 48 -16.68 -7.46 1.16
CA ASP A 48 -16.31 -7.85 -0.20
C ASP A 48 -16.78 -9.28 -0.46
N THR A 49 -17.78 -9.40 -1.34
CA THR A 49 -18.36 -10.67 -1.76
C THR A 49 -17.35 -11.59 -2.47
N ALA A 50 -16.50 -11.05 -3.34
CA ALA A 50 -15.54 -11.86 -4.09
C ALA A 50 -14.46 -12.41 -3.17
N LEU A 51 -13.94 -11.57 -2.28
CA LEU A 51 -12.98 -11.99 -1.27
C LEU A 51 -13.59 -12.97 -0.25
N ALA A 52 -14.87 -12.81 0.10
CA ALA A 52 -15.60 -13.74 0.95
C ALA A 52 -15.70 -15.13 0.31
N CYS A 53 -16.06 -15.23 -0.98
CA CYS A 53 -16.07 -16.50 -1.70
C CYS A 53 -14.67 -17.13 -1.80
N ARG A 54 -13.63 -16.33 -2.08
CA ARG A 54 -12.23 -16.81 -2.09
C ARG A 54 -11.81 -17.37 -0.74
N ALA A 55 -12.22 -16.74 0.37
CA ALA A 55 -11.91 -17.24 1.71
C ALA A 55 -12.55 -18.60 2.01
N VAL A 56 -13.72 -18.87 1.43
CA VAL A 56 -14.38 -20.18 1.50
C VAL A 56 -13.62 -21.21 0.66
N ASP A 57 -13.29 -20.86 -0.58
CA ASP A 57 -12.55 -21.75 -1.48
C ASP A 57 -11.20 -22.15 -0.87
N GLU A 58 -10.46 -21.18 -0.32
CA GLU A 58 -9.18 -21.40 0.36
C GLU A 58 -9.28 -22.34 1.58
N HIS A 59 -10.43 -22.37 2.26
CA HIS A 59 -10.63 -23.32 3.35
C HIS A 59 -10.83 -24.75 2.81
N TYR A 60 -11.67 -24.90 1.78
CA TYR A 60 -12.03 -26.21 1.24
C TYR A 60 -11.00 -26.81 0.27
N THR A 61 -10.01 -26.05 -0.20
CA THR A 61 -8.86 -26.59 -0.94
C THR A 61 -7.84 -27.30 -0.04
N ARG A 62 -8.00 -27.23 1.29
CA ARG A 62 -7.10 -27.90 2.23
C ARG A 62 -7.36 -29.42 2.26
N PRO A 63 -6.32 -30.27 2.34
CA PRO A 63 -6.47 -31.73 2.28
C PRO A 63 -7.43 -32.33 3.32
N ASP A 64 -7.50 -31.73 4.51
CA ASP A 64 -8.32 -32.20 5.64
C ASP A 64 -9.34 -31.12 6.06
N ALA A 65 -9.98 -30.46 5.09
CA ALA A 65 -10.96 -29.42 5.37
C ALA A 65 -12.16 -29.95 6.16
N ASP A 66 -12.39 -29.40 7.36
CA ASP A 66 -13.60 -29.65 8.15
C ASP A 66 -14.74 -28.70 7.74
N THR A 67 -15.90 -28.80 8.38
CA THR A 67 -16.99 -27.83 8.15
C THR A 67 -16.53 -26.43 8.51
N LEU A 68 -16.71 -25.50 7.57
CA LEU A 68 -16.31 -24.12 7.76
C LEU A 68 -17.03 -23.47 8.96
N ARG A 69 -16.24 -23.05 9.95
CA ARG A 69 -16.72 -22.27 11.10
C ARG A 69 -16.55 -20.78 10.85
N VAL A 70 -17.45 -19.96 11.39
CA VAL A 70 -17.41 -18.49 11.21
C VAL A 70 -16.08 -17.88 11.65
N GLY A 71 -15.48 -18.37 12.74
CA GLY A 71 -14.18 -17.89 13.21
C GLY A 71 -13.05 -18.20 12.23
N THR A 72 -13.04 -19.40 11.65
CA THR A 72 -12.09 -19.80 10.62
C THR A 72 -12.26 -18.94 9.37
N PHE A 73 -13.51 -18.74 8.92
CA PHE A 73 -13.84 -17.86 7.80
C PHE A 73 -13.31 -16.43 7.99
N VAL A 74 -13.58 -15.82 9.15
CA VAL A 74 -13.09 -14.47 9.49
C VAL A 74 -11.56 -14.42 9.45
N GLY A 75 -10.88 -15.43 10.00
CA GLY A 75 -9.43 -15.55 9.98
C GLY A 75 -8.87 -15.61 8.56
N THR A 76 -9.41 -16.49 7.72
CA THR A 76 -9.00 -16.65 6.33
C THR A 76 -9.25 -15.39 5.50
N TYR A 77 -10.43 -14.79 5.63
CA TYR A 77 -10.77 -13.53 4.93
C TYR A 77 -9.79 -12.41 5.27
N ARG A 78 -9.50 -12.21 6.56
CA ARG A 78 -8.57 -11.15 6.99
C ARG A 78 -7.15 -11.40 6.50
N ARG A 79 -6.71 -12.66 6.47
CA ARG A 79 -5.40 -13.03 5.92
C ARG A 79 -5.33 -12.71 4.43
N LEU A 80 -6.33 -13.13 3.64
CA LEU A 80 -6.38 -12.85 2.21
C LEU A 80 -6.44 -11.33 1.93
N ARG A 81 -7.25 -10.59 2.70
CA ARG A 81 -7.30 -9.13 2.61
C ARG A 81 -5.93 -8.49 2.85
N ALA A 82 -5.15 -9.00 3.81
CA ALA A 82 -3.82 -8.50 4.11
C ALA A 82 -2.83 -8.82 2.99
N ILE A 83 -2.93 -9.99 2.36
CA ILE A 83 -2.12 -10.38 1.20
C ILE A 83 -2.42 -9.48 0.01
N ASP A 84 -3.69 -9.28 -0.33
CA ASP A 84 -4.10 -8.43 -1.45
C ASP A 84 -3.63 -6.98 -1.22
N ALA A 85 -3.82 -6.45 0.01
CA ALA A 85 -3.36 -5.11 0.36
C ALA A 85 -1.83 -4.95 0.28
N GLU A 86 -1.06 -6.02 0.51
CA GLU A 86 0.39 -5.99 0.36
C GLU A 86 0.81 -6.05 -1.11
N ALA A 87 0.13 -6.85 -1.92
CA ALA A 87 0.33 -6.89 -3.37
C ALA A 87 0.03 -5.53 -4.03
N ASP A 88 -1.02 -4.83 -3.57
CA ASP A 88 -1.37 -3.49 -4.04
C ASP A 88 -0.27 -2.47 -3.72
N LYS A 89 0.31 -2.52 -2.51
CA LYS A 89 1.45 -1.67 -2.16
C LYS A 89 2.66 -1.96 -3.04
N GLY A 90 2.98 -3.23 -3.27
CA GLY A 90 4.07 -3.64 -4.15
C GLY A 90 3.87 -3.10 -5.57
N SER A 91 2.64 -3.18 -6.08
CA SER A 91 2.27 -2.65 -7.39
C SER A 91 2.39 -1.12 -7.45
N ALA A 92 1.96 -0.42 -6.40
CA ALA A 92 2.12 1.04 -6.29
C ALA A 92 3.59 1.48 -6.27
N VAL A 93 4.46 0.73 -5.59
CA VAL A 93 5.91 0.99 -5.58
C VAL A 93 6.52 0.71 -6.95
N ALA A 94 6.12 -0.37 -7.62
CA ALA A 94 6.60 -0.70 -8.97
C ALA A 94 6.17 0.35 -10.03
N ALA A 95 5.07 1.07 -9.79
CA ALA A 95 4.59 2.14 -10.65
C ALA A 95 5.29 3.49 -10.42
N LEU A 96 6.19 3.61 -9.44
CA LEU A 96 6.98 4.82 -9.23
C LEU A 96 7.92 5.06 -10.43
N PRO A 97 8.17 6.33 -10.79
CA PRO A 97 9.11 6.65 -11.87
C PRO A 97 10.51 6.11 -11.54
N ALA A 98 11.29 5.84 -12.58
CA ALA A 98 12.68 5.44 -12.41
C ALA A 98 13.41 6.45 -11.50
N GLY A 99 14.15 5.91 -10.52
CA GLY A 99 14.88 6.73 -9.56
C GLY A 99 15.86 7.69 -10.22
N ASP A 100 15.90 8.93 -9.75
CA ASP A 100 16.78 9.95 -10.33
C ASP A 100 18.21 9.80 -9.77
N PRO A 101 19.23 9.54 -10.61
CA PRO A 101 20.61 9.40 -10.15
C PRO A 101 21.15 10.65 -9.42
N GLN A 102 20.71 11.86 -9.81
CA GLN A 102 21.10 13.11 -9.14
C GLN A 102 20.48 13.25 -7.74
N SER A 103 19.46 12.45 -7.45
CA SER A 103 18.78 12.29 -6.15
C SER A 103 19.19 11.00 -5.42
N GLY A 104 20.29 10.36 -5.82
CA GLY A 104 20.74 9.10 -5.21
C GLY A 104 19.90 7.89 -5.59
N GLY A 105 19.21 7.93 -6.74
CA GLY A 105 18.34 6.86 -7.22
C GLY A 105 16.95 6.84 -6.57
N LEU A 106 16.56 7.92 -5.87
CA LEU A 106 15.23 8.03 -5.27
C LEU A 106 14.20 8.48 -6.32
N PRO A 107 12.99 7.88 -6.32
CA PRO A 107 11.91 8.23 -7.26
C PRO A 107 11.17 9.50 -6.79
N ILE A 108 11.90 10.60 -6.68
CA ILE A 108 11.37 11.89 -6.21
C ILE A 108 11.15 12.86 -7.36
N ALA A 109 10.01 13.55 -7.33
CA ALA A 109 9.70 14.64 -8.25
C ALA A 109 10.50 15.91 -7.89
N ALA A 110 11.79 15.89 -8.21
CA ALA A 110 12.75 16.91 -7.83
C ALA A 110 12.75 18.15 -8.74
N GLU A 111 11.97 18.16 -9.81
CA GLU A 111 11.90 19.28 -10.77
C GLU A 111 10.92 20.36 -10.34
N GLY A 112 11.23 21.61 -10.71
CA GLY A 112 10.40 22.78 -10.49
C GLY A 112 11.13 23.89 -9.74
N GLU A 113 10.34 24.84 -9.22
CA GLU A 113 10.86 26.03 -8.54
C GLU A 113 11.79 25.66 -7.37
N PRO A 114 13.02 26.19 -7.31
CA PRO A 114 13.97 25.90 -6.25
C PRO A 114 13.43 26.23 -4.87
N VAL A 115 13.48 25.26 -3.96
CA VAL A 115 13.21 25.49 -2.53
C VAL A 115 14.53 25.89 -1.89
N TRP A 116 14.83 27.20 -1.86
CA TRP A 116 16.13 27.70 -1.41
C TRP A 116 16.54 27.23 0.00
N ALA A 117 15.57 27.06 0.90
CA ALA A 117 15.82 26.48 2.23
C ALA A 117 16.45 25.07 2.18
N ALA A 118 16.19 24.28 1.14
CA ALA A 118 16.83 22.99 0.93
C ALA A 118 18.28 23.13 0.43
N TYR A 119 18.57 24.20 -0.32
CA TYR A 119 19.93 24.53 -0.78
C TYR A 119 20.80 25.12 0.35
N ASP A 120 20.19 25.82 1.29
CA ASP A 120 20.90 26.39 2.44
C ASP A 120 21.38 25.33 3.44
N GLN A 121 20.84 24.10 3.38
CA GLN A 121 21.26 23.01 4.26
C GLN A 121 22.75 22.74 4.11
N HIS A 122 23.47 22.85 5.22
CA HIS A 122 24.92 22.67 5.30
C HIS A 122 25.72 23.59 4.36
N GLY A 123 25.17 24.76 3.99
CA GLY A 123 25.84 25.71 3.09
C GLY A 123 26.03 25.16 1.68
N ALA A 124 25.18 24.24 1.23
CA ALA A 124 25.29 23.64 -0.10
C ALA A 124 25.12 24.69 -1.22
N ILE A 125 24.32 25.73 -0.98
CA ILE A 125 24.12 26.86 -1.91
C ILE A 125 25.41 27.61 -2.25
N ASP A 126 26.34 27.70 -1.30
CA ASP A 126 27.61 28.43 -1.44
C ASP A 126 28.71 27.57 -2.07
N LEU A 127 28.35 26.41 -2.64
CA LEU A 127 29.28 25.50 -3.32
C LEU A 127 28.83 25.25 -4.75
N PRO A 128 29.73 25.18 -5.73
CA PRO A 128 29.37 24.71 -7.06
C PRO A 128 28.98 23.23 -7.03
N CYS A 129 28.06 22.83 -7.91
CA CYS A 129 27.60 21.45 -8.02
C CYS A 129 28.44 20.67 -9.05
N GLU A 130 29.22 19.69 -8.58
CA GLU A 130 30.06 18.84 -9.44
C GLU A 130 29.24 17.96 -10.41
N THR A 131 28.00 17.61 -10.05
CA THR A 131 27.18 16.72 -10.90
C THR A 131 26.50 17.45 -12.05
N CYS A 132 25.86 18.60 -11.77
CA CYS A 132 25.08 19.30 -12.80
C CYS A 132 25.75 20.58 -13.34
N GLY A 133 26.89 20.97 -12.77
CA GLY A 133 27.63 22.17 -13.18
C GLY A 133 27.05 23.50 -12.70
N ALA A 134 25.97 23.49 -11.91
CA ALA A 134 25.39 24.71 -11.35
C ALA A 134 26.41 25.46 -10.48
N GLY A 135 26.50 26.77 -10.66
CA GLY A 135 27.38 27.66 -9.90
C GLY A 135 26.93 27.88 -8.45
N GLU A 136 27.72 28.67 -7.73
CA GLU A 136 27.34 29.17 -6.41
C GLU A 136 26.07 30.01 -6.50
N ARG A 137 25.15 29.85 -5.55
CA ARG A 137 23.83 30.53 -5.52
C ARG A 137 22.92 30.28 -6.72
N GLU A 138 23.26 29.31 -7.58
CA GLU A 138 22.40 28.84 -8.65
C GLU A 138 21.67 27.56 -8.26
N ALA A 139 20.45 27.39 -8.78
CA ALA A 139 19.72 26.13 -8.60
C ALA A 139 20.40 25.00 -9.37
N CYS A 140 20.35 23.78 -8.81
CA CYS A 140 20.75 22.60 -9.57
C CYS A 140 19.79 22.38 -10.75
N VAL A 141 20.32 21.82 -11.84
CA VAL A 141 19.53 21.47 -13.03
C VAL A 141 19.49 19.96 -13.22
N ASN A 142 18.37 19.45 -13.72
CA ASN A 142 18.26 18.07 -14.16
C ASN A 142 19.03 17.92 -15.48
N LEU A 143 19.97 16.97 -15.54
CA LEU A 143 20.79 16.76 -16.73
C LEU A 143 20.00 16.22 -17.92
N SER A 144 18.93 15.49 -17.66
CA SER A 144 18.07 14.86 -18.68
C SER A 144 17.04 15.84 -19.24
N THR A 145 16.32 16.56 -18.37
CA THR A 145 15.21 17.45 -18.77
C THR A 145 15.62 18.91 -18.90
N LYS A 146 16.80 19.28 -18.40
CA LYS A 146 17.32 20.67 -18.34
C LYS A 146 16.49 21.63 -17.49
N LEU A 147 15.51 21.12 -16.74
CA LEU A 147 14.71 21.93 -15.81
C LEU A 147 15.46 22.16 -14.50
N THR A 148 15.13 23.27 -13.84
CA THR A 148 15.59 23.57 -12.49
C THR A 148 15.03 22.58 -11.48
N ARG A 149 15.77 22.38 -10.39
CA ARG A 149 15.43 21.43 -9.33
C ARG A 149 14.99 22.14 -8.06
N LYS A 150 13.94 21.62 -7.44
CA LYS A 150 13.44 22.00 -6.12
C LYS A 150 14.49 21.81 -5.03
N ILE A 151 15.32 20.77 -5.14
CA ILE A 151 16.35 20.42 -4.15
C ILE A 151 17.73 20.26 -4.80
N PRO A 152 18.82 20.51 -4.05
CA PRO A 152 20.18 20.31 -4.56
C PRO A 152 20.44 18.84 -4.93
N CYS A 153 21.38 18.64 -5.87
CA CYS A 153 21.90 17.30 -6.15
C CYS A 153 22.57 16.72 -4.90
N THR A 154 22.47 15.40 -4.73
CA THR A 154 23.07 14.70 -3.58
C THR A 154 24.57 14.97 -3.44
N SER A 155 25.30 15.12 -4.54
CA SER A 155 26.71 15.49 -4.54
C SER A 155 26.98 16.86 -3.91
N ARG A 156 26.17 17.87 -4.25
CA ARG A 156 26.28 19.24 -3.71
C ARG A 156 25.98 19.25 -2.22
N THR A 157 24.90 18.57 -1.81
CA THR A 157 24.54 18.44 -0.39
C THR A 157 25.62 17.69 0.40
N ALA A 158 26.15 16.59 -0.14
CA ALA A 158 27.23 15.84 0.49
C ALA A 158 28.52 16.65 0.61
N HIS A 159 28.83 17.51 -0.37
CA HIS A 159 29.94 18.44 -0.28
C HIS A 159 29.73 19.46 0.85
N GLY A 160 28.56 20.11 0.89
CA GLY A 160 28.18 21.02 1.98
C GLY A 160 28.31 20.38 3.36
N TYR A 161 27.76 19.17 3.52
CA TYR A 161 27.85 18.40 4.76
C TYR A 161 29.29 18.11 5.18
N ARG A 162 30.17 17.70 4.25
CA ARG A 162 31.59 17.45 4.53
C ARG A 162 32.34 18.71 4.93
N LYS A 163 32.01 19.86 4.31
CA LYS A 163 32.61 21.15 4.64
C LYS A 163 32.16 21.64 6.01
N ALA A 164 30.87 21.51 6.34
CA ALA A 164 30.30 21.93 7.62
C ALA A 164 30.78 21.12 8.84
N ARG A 165 31.35 19.92 8.62
CA ARG A 165 31.90 19.05 9.68
C ARG A 165 33.39 19.25 9.95
N ARG A 166 34.07 20.07 9.16
CA ARG A 166 35.48 20.44 9.37
C ARG A 166 35.56 21.71 10.18
#